data_AF-A0A2V4TMI4-F1
#
_entry.id   AF-A0A2V4TMI4-F1
#
_cell.length_a   1.000
_cell.length_b   1.000
_cell.length_c   1.000
_cell.angle_alpha   90.00
_cell.angle_beta   90.00
_cell.angle_gamma   90.00
#
_symmetry.space_group_name_H-M   'P 1'
#
loop_
_entity.id
_entity.type
_entity.pdbx_description
1 polymer ?
#
loop_
_entity_poly.entity_id
_entity_poly.type
_entity_poly.pdbx_seq_one_letter_code
_entity_poly.pdbx_strand_id
1 'polypeptide(L)' 'MRLGIVLTAIQVIVFFSFVSLCTFHPALLQRDALGIGVPLSFLAGLSVIACGIVLTAIYVAVSNRLLERAE' A
#
# COMPACT_ATOMS: atom_id res chain seq x y z
N MET A 1 10.41 6.80 17.04
CA MET A 1 9.14 6.18 17.49
C MET A 1 7.91 6.67 16.71
N ARG A 2 7.67 7.99 16.60
CA ARG A 2 6.46 8.54 15.92
C ARG A 2 6.33 8.18 14.43
N LEU A 3 7.43 8.19 13.68
CA LEU A 3 7.41 7.88 12.24
C LEU A 3 6.91 6.48 11.92
N GLY A 4 7.42 5.45 12.60
CA GLY A 4 6.97 4.07 12.39
C GLY A 4 5.46 3.91 12.60
N ILE A 5 4.93 4.51 13.66
CA ILE A 5 3.49 4.48 13.97
C ILE A 5 2.66 5.13 12.85
N VAL A 6 3.10 6.29 12.34
CA VAL A 6 2.41 6.98 11.24
C VAL A 6 2.42 6.14 9.97
N LEU A 7 3.56 5.56 9.60
CA LEU A 7 3.67 4.71 8.41
C LEU A 7 2.81 3.44 8.54
N THR A 8 2.78 2.81 9.70
CA THR A 8 1.90 1.68 9.97
C THR A 8 0.43 2.08 9.87
N ALA A 9 0.04 3.23 10.43
CA ALA A 9 -1.34 3.72 10.33
C ALA A 9 -1.76 3.96 8.87
N ILE A 10 -0.89 4.55 8.06
CA ILE A 10 -1.15 4.74 6.62
C ILE A 10 -1.34 3.39 5.92
N GLN A 11 -0.46 2.41 6.19
CA GLN A 11 -0.57 1.07 5.60
C GLN A 11 -1.89 0.38 5.98
N VAL A 12 -2.33 0.51 7.24
CA VAL A 12 -3.60 -0.04 7.71
C VAL A 12 -4.77 0.61 6.97
N ILE A 13 -4.78 1.93 6.82
CA ILE A 13 -5.84 2.66 6.09
C ILE A 13 -5.90 2.20 4.63
N VAL A 14 -4.76 2.11 3.95
CA VAL A 14 -4.69 1.67 2.55
C VAL A 14 -5.20 0.23 2.41
N PHE A 15 -4.79 -0.67 3.31
CA PHE A 15 -5.24 -2.05 3.32
C PHE A 15 -6.75 -2.17 3.55
N PHE A 16 -7.30 -1.50 4.56
CA PHE A 16 -8.75 -1.53 4.83
C PHE A 16 -9.58 -0.85 3.75
N SER A 17 -9.02 0.17 3.06
CA SER A 17 -9.66 0.78 1.91
C SER A 17 -9.78 -0.21 0.75
N PHE A 18 -8.74 -1.00 0.50
CA PHE A 18 -8.79 -2.08 -0.48
C PHE A 18 -9.78 -3.18 -0.09
N VAL A 19 -9.79 -3.62 1.17
CA VAL A 19 -10.77 -4.60 1.66
C VAL A 19 -12.20 -4.08 1.47
N SER A 20 -12.46 -2.82 1.81
CA SER A 20 -13.77 -2.19 1.60
C SER A 20 -14.16 -2.12 0.12
N LEU A 21 -13.21 -1.79 -0.76
CA LEU A 21 -13.42 -1.79 -2.20
C LEU A 21 -13.82 -3.20 -2.71
N CYS A 22 -13.13 -4.23 -2.23
CA CYS A 22 -13.43 -5.63 -2.55
C CYS A 22 -14.81 -6.07 -2.06
N THR A 23 -15.22 -5.65 -0.86
CA THR A 23 -16.48 -6.08 -0.24
C THR A 23 -17.69 -5.34 -0.77
N PHE A 24 -17.61 -4.02 -0.94
CA PHE A 24 -18.77 -3.19 -1.29
C PHE A 24 -18.92 -2.95 -2.79
N HIS A 25 -17.84 -3.07 -3.58
CA HIS A 25 -17.86 -2.76 -5.01
C HIS A 25 -17.26 -3.87 -5.89
N PRO A 26 -17.65 -5.16 -5.71
CA PRO A 26 -17.10 -6.27 -6.49
C PRO A 26 -17.35 -6.13 -7.99
N ALA A 27 -18.45 -5.46 -8.40
CA ALA A 27 -18.78 -5.23 -9.80
C ALA A 27 -17.77 -4.32 -10.53
N LEU A 28 -17.10 -3.40 -9.81
CA LEU A 28 -16.03 -2.58 -10.36
C LEU A 28 -14.72 -3.39 -10.52
N LEU A 29 -14.50 -4.38 -9.65
CA LEU A 29 -13.30 -5.22 -9.66
C LEU A 29 -13.32 -6.31 -10.73
N GLN A 30 -14.51 -6.75 -11.14
CA GLN A 30 -14.69 -7.71 -12.23
C GLN A 30 -14.49 -7.09 -13.61
N ARG A 31 -14.40 -5.77 -13.71
CA ARG A 31 -14.08 -5.12 -14.98
C ARG A 31 -12.64 -5.39 -15.37
N ASP A 32 -12.48 -5.74 -16.63
CA ASP A 32 -11.19 -5.88 -17.28
C ASP A 32 -10.45 -4.55 -17.21
N ALA A 33 -9.30 -4.54 -16.53
CA ALA A 33 -8.56 -3.31 -16.29
C ALA A 33 -7.90 -2.77 -17.56
N LEU A 34 -7.50 -3.68 -18.46
CA LEU A 34 -6.61 -3.38 -19.58
C LEU A 34 -6.99 -4.13 -20.87
N GLY A 35 -8.12 -4.85 -20.90
CA GLY A 35 -8.52 -5.67 -22.05
C GLY A 35 -7.62 -6.90 -22.29
N ILE A 36 -6.84 -7.28 -21.28
CA ILE A 36 -5.88 -8.40 -21.31
C ILE A 36 -6.44 -9.61 -20.53
N GLY A 37 -7.68 -9.54 -20.02
CA GLY A 37 -8.29 -10.58 -19.18
C GLY A 37 -7.86 -10.51 -17.71
N VAL A 38 -7.23 -9.40 -17.29
CA VAL A 38 -6.79 -9.21 -15.90
C VAL A 38 -7.83 -8.39 -15.15
N PRO A 39 -8.43 -8.96 -14.09
CA PRO A 39 -9.44 -8.24 -13.31
C PRO A 39 -8.80 -7.08 -12.54
N LEU A 40 -9.53 -5.97 -12.44
CA LEU A 40 -9.12 -4.79 -11.66
C LEU A 40 -8.78 -5.13 -10.19
N SER A 41 -9.36 -6.20 -9.65
CA SER A 41 -9.02 -6.74 -8.32
C SER A 41 -7.54 -7.06 -8.16
N PHE A 42 -6.93 -7.65 -9.18
CA PHE A 42 -5.52 -8.03 -9.17
C PHE A 42 -4.63 -6.79 -9.19
N LEU A 43 -4.97 -5.82 -10.04
CA LEU A 43 -4.23 -4.56 -10.16
C LEU A 43 -4.33 -3.71 -8.89
N ALA A 44 -5.50 -3.68 -8.26
CA ALA A 44 -5.73 -3.01 -6.99
C ALA A 44 -5.00 -3.71 -5.83
N GLY A 45 -4.94 -5.04 -5.81
CA GLY A 45 -4.11 -5.77 -4.84
C GLY A 45 -2.61 -5.47 -5.02
N LEU A 46 -2.15 -5.43 -6.27
CA LEU A 46 -0.76 -5.11 -6.62
C LEU A 46 -0.38 -3.70 -6.15
N SER A 47 -1.27 -2.72 -6.30
CA SER A 47 -1.01 -1.33 -5.88
C SER A 47 -0.88 -1.21 -4.35
N VAL A 48 -1.64 -1.99 -3.57
CA VAL A 48 -1.50 -2.04 -2.11
C VAL A 48 -0.15 -2.63 -1.68
N ILE A 49 0.30 -3.68 -2.36
CA ILE A 49 1.63 -4.29 -2.11
C ILE A 49 2.73 -3.29 -2.45
N ALA A 50 2.65 -2.66 -3.62
CA ALA A 50 3.60 -1.64 -4.05
C ALA A 50 3.65 -0.47 -3.05
N CYS A 51 2.50 -0.03 -2.55
CA CYS A 51 2.41 0.99 -1.50
C CYS A 51 3.17 0.54 -0.23
N GLY A 52 2.93 -0.68 0.25
CA GLY A 52 3.63 -1.21 1.43
C GLY A 52 5.15 -1.28 1.26
N ILE A 53 5.63 -1.65 0.07
CA ILE A 53 7.06 -1.64 -0.26
C ILE A 53 7.62 -0.21 -0.19
N VAL A 54 6.93 0.76 -0.78
CA VAL A 54 7.34 2.18 -0.77
C VAL A 54 7.40 2.72 0.66
N LEU A 55 6.38 2.46 1.48
CA LEU A 55 6.39 2.90 2.89
C LEU A 55 7.56 2.26 3.65
N THR A 56 7.81 0.97 3.45
CA THR A 56 8.94 0.28 4.09
C THR A 56 10.28 0.86 3.66
N ALA A 57 10.47 1.14 2.37
CA ALA A 57 11.68 1.76 1.85
C ALA A 57 11.89 3.17 2.44
N ILE A 58 10.82 3.99 2.53
CA ILE A 58 10.86 5.30 3.17
C ILE A 58 11.26 5.18 4.64
N TYR A 59 10.65 4.23 5.37
CA TYR A 59 10.98 3.99 6.77
C TYR A 59 12.47 3.69 6.94
N VAL A 60 13.00 2.71 6.20
CA VAL A 60 14.41 2.30 6.28
C VAL A 60 15.34 3.45 5.90
N ALA A 61 15.06 4.17 4.81
CA ALA A 61 15.89 5.28 4.36
C ALA A 61 15.93 6.44 5.40
N VAL A 62 14.79 6.78 5.98
CA VAL A 62 14.70 7.84 7.00
C VAL A 62 15.36 7.38 8.30
N SER A 63 15.15 6.14 8.71
CA SER A 63 15.78 5.60 9.94
C SER A 63 17.30 5.54 9.82
N ASN A 64 17.82 5.12 8.66
CA ASN A 64 19.27 5.07 8.43
C ASN A 64 19.88 6.48 8.41
N ARG A 65 19.24 7.46 7.76
CA ARG A 65 19.72 8.86 7.76
C ARG A 65 19.70 9.51 9.15
N LEU A 66 18.74 9.15 9.99
CA LEU A 66 18.71 9.61 11.38
C LEU A 66 19.82 8.97 12.20
N LEU A 67 20.19 7.73 11.90
CA LEU A 67 21.29 7.02 12.55
C LEU A 67 22.64 7.63 12.16
N GLU A 68 22.88 7.89 10.88
CA GLU A 68 24.10 8.55 10.37
C GLU A 68 24.31 9.96 10.93
N ARG A 69 23.26 10.66 11.37
CA ARG A 69 23.37 11.99 11.98
C ARG A 69 23.59 11.97 13.50
N ALA A 70 23.52 10.81 14.11
CA ALA A 70 23.74 10.63 15.55
C ALA A 70 25.18 10.20 15.89
N GLU A 71 25.96 9.77 14.89
CA GLU A 71 27.42 9.58 14.94
C GLU A 71 28.16 10.87 14.52
#